data_AF-A0A3M1ITP6-F1
#
_entry.id   AF-A0A3M1ITP6-F1
#
_cell.length_a   1.000
_cell.length_b   1.000
_cell.length_c   1.000
_cell.angle_alpha   90.00
_cell.angle_beta   90.00
_cell.angle_gamma   90.00
#
_symmetry.space_group_name_H-M   'P 1'
#
loop_
_entity.id
_entity.type
_entity.pdbx_description
1 polymer ?
#
loop_
_entity_poly.entity_id
_entity_poly.type
_entity_poly.pdbx_seq_one_letter_code
_entity_poly.pdbx_strand_id
1 'polypeptide(L)'
;MKLFYYLFLPLLLTLSSCGNDDDLVPPCALSRWAGTYTGSADCNGVNEDVTVTITTSGEDVITINYATRSRTSNSGQLIPIDCEVNYFSSTGSVTTIWEAELDGDEVSITERVTGVGGEFVCSITASR
;
A
#
# COMPACT_ATOMS: atom_id res chain seq x y z
N MET A 1 51.46 49.11 -19.29
CA MET A 1 51.16 47.71 -18.91
C MET A 1 50.80 47.67 -17.43
N LYS A 2 49.51 47.48 -17.12
CA LYS A 2 48.90 46.94 -15.89
C LYS A 2 47.40 47.27 -15.94
N LEU A 3 46.72 46.65 -16.90
CA LEU A 3 45.30 46.33 -16.79
C LEU A 3 45.21 45.17 -15.79
N PHE A 4 44.20 45.18 -14.93
CA PHE A 4 43.54 44.02 -14.26
C PHE A 4 43.13 44.42 -12.86
N TYR A 5 41.96 45.05 -12.71
CA TYR A 5 41.14 44.87 -11.52
C TYR A 5 39.71 45.37 -11.73
N TYR A 6 38.97 44.70 -12.61
CA TYR A 6 37.52 44.80 -12.68
C TYR A 6 36.99 43.55 -13.38
N LEU A 7 36.37 42.63 -12.64
CA LEU A 7 34.94 42.33 -12.78
C LEU A 7 34.58 41.08 -11.94
N PHE A 8 33.65 41.30 -11.01
CA PHE A 8 32.42 40.52 -10.85
C PHE A 8 32.49 38.98 -11.07
N LEU A 9 32.54 38.27 -9.94
CA LEU A 9 31.69 37.09 -9.67
C LEU A 9 30.21 37.42 -10.00
N PRO A 10 29.29 36.50 -10.36
CA PRO A 10 29.37 35.03 -10.40
C PRO A 10 28.82 34.39 -11.70
N LEU A 11 29.27 33.19 -12.05
CA LEU A 11 28.46 32.29 -12.90
C LEU A 11 28.48 30.89 -12.30
N LEU A 12 27.55 30.70 -11.36
CA LEU A 12 26.98 29.41 -11.00
C LEU A 12 26.42 28.76 -12.27
N LEU A 13 27.23 27.98 -12.96
CA LEU A 13 26.74 26.89 -13.80
C LEU A 13 26.62 25.67 -12.90
N THR A 14 25.62 25.71 -12.01
CA THR A 14 25.00 24.47 -11.54
C THR A 14 24.40 23.84 -12.77
N LEU A 15 25.11 22.87 -13.34
CA LEU A 15 24.49 21.85 -14.17
C LEU A 15 23.48 21.16 -13.27
N SER A 16 22.25 21.68 -13.24
CA SER A 16 21.08 20.91 -12.85
C SER A 16 20.90 19.86 -13.93
N SER A 17 21.71 18.80 -13.84
CA SER A 17 21.34 17.52 -14.41
C SER A 17 20.08 17.09 -13.65
N CYS A 18 18.93 17.59 -14.07
CA CYS A 18 17.68 16.86 -13.90
C CYS A 18 17.83 15.62 -14.77
N GLY A 19 18.55 14.62 -14.25
CA GLY A 19 18.25 13.25 -14.61
C GLY A 19 16.81 13.06 -14.15
N ASN A 20 15.92 12.79 -15.10
CA ASN A 20 14.66 12.15 -14.80
C ASN A 20 15.00 10.79 -14.20
N ASP A 21 15.25 10.76 -12.89
CA ASP A 21 15.33 9.53 -12.12
C ASP A 21 13.90 9.03 -11.90
N ASP A 22 13.26 8.61 -13.00
CA ASP A 22 12.00 7.85 -12.99
C ASP A 22 12.20 6.44 -12.36
N ASP A 23 13.43 6.10 -11.93
CA ASP A 23 13.84 4.81 -11.38
C ASP A 23 14.04 4.78 -9.85
N LEU A 24 13.75 5.88 -9.13
CA LEU A 24 13.95 5.96 -7.67
C LEU A 24 12.65 5.97 -6.85
N VAL A 25 11.56 5.41 -7.37
CA VAL A 25 10.38 5.14 -6.53
C VAL A 25 10.77 4.04 -5.54
N PRO A 26 10.77 4.29 -4.22
CA PRO A 26 11.05 3.24 -3.24
C PRO A 26 10.13 2.05 -3.50
N PRO A 27 10.60 0.80 -3.28
CA PRO A 27 9.80 -0.40 -3.52
C PRO A 27 8.45 -0.34 -2.76
N CYS A 28 8.44 0.33 -1.61
CA CYS A 28 7.27 0.51 -0.76
C CYS A 28 6.65 1.92 -0.83
N ALA A 29 6.45 2.46 -2.03
CA ALA A 29 5.78 3.75 -2.19
C ALA A 29 4.26 3.59 -2.31
N LEU A 30 3.49 4.40 -1.57
CA LEU A 30 2.02 4.39 -1.60
C LEU A 30 1.42 4.45 -3.02
N SER A 31 2.04 5.24 -3.90
CA SER A 31 1.61 5.40 -5.29
C SER A 31 1.68 4.11 -6.10
N ARG A 32 2.46 3.11 -5.66
CA ARG A 32 2.54 1.81 -6.33
C ARG A 32 1.38 0.91 -5.96
N TRP A 33 0.76 1.09 -4.79
CA TRP A 33 -0.29 0.20 -4.28
C TRP A 33 -1.71 0.70 -4.54
N ALA A 34 -1.89 2.01 -4.75
CA ALA A 34 -3.21 2.55 -5.04
C ALA A 34 -3.75 1.94 -6.35
N GLY A 35 -4.93 1.31 -6.29
CA GLY A 35 -5.45 0.61 -7.46
C GLY A 35 -6.57 -0.37 -7.15
N THR A 36 -7.02 -1.04 -8.20
CA THR A 36 -7.94 -2.17 -8.13
C THR A 36 -7.22 -3.42 -8.61
N TYR A 37 -7.32 -4.48 -7.81
CA TYR A 37 -6.72 -5.78 -8.04
C TYR A 37 -7.84 -6.81 -8.15
N THR A 38 -7.61 -7.85 -8.95
CA THR A 38 -8.53 -8.98 -9.07
C THR A 38 -7.78 -10.28 -8.84
N GLY A 39 -8.46 -11.28 -8.27
CA GLY A 39 -7.83 -12.57 -8.01
C GLY A 39 -8.77 -13.52 -7.30
N SER A 40 -8.22 -14.31 -6.38
CA SER A 40 -8.96 -15.32 -5.64
C SER A 40 -8.88 -15.10 -4.13
N ALA A 41 -9.97 -15.40 -3.44
CA ALA A 41 -10.06 -15.44 -1.99
C ALA A 41 -10.47 -16.85 -1.54
N ASP A 42 -9.77 -17.43 -0.57
CA ASP A 42 -10.23 -18.58 0.21
C ASP A 42 -10.72 -18.06 1.57
N CYS A 43 -12.04 -17.96 1.72
CA CYS A 43 -12.66 -17.57 2.97
C CYS A 43 -13.28 -18.80 3.66
N ASN A 44 -12.69 -19.26 4.77
CA ASN A 44 -13.14 -20.44 5.52
C ASN A 44 -13.29 -21.72 4.67
N GLY A 45 -12.40 -21.94 3.69
CA GLY A 45 -12.42 -23.11 2.80
C GLY A 45 -13.32 -22.94 1.57
N VAL A 46 -13.82 -21.73 1.31
CA VAL A 46 -14.64 -21.41 0.14
C VAL A 46 -13.85 -20.48 -0.77
N ASN A 47 -13.51 -20.98 -1.96
CA ASN A 47 -12.81 -20.19 -2.97
C ASN A 47 -13.79 -19.37 -3.80
N GLU A 48 -13.55 -18.06 -3.88
CA GLU A 48 -14.33 -17.11 -4.66
C GLU A 48 -13.42 -16.15 -5.42
N ASP A 49 -13.92 -15.59 -6.53
CA ASP A 49 -13.30 -14.43 -7.15
C ASP A 49 -13.38 -13.22 -6.19
N VAL A 50 -12.34 -12.40 -6.19
CA VAL A 50 -12.26 -11.21 -5.35
C VAL A 50 -11.79 -9.99 -6.14
N THR A 51 -12.39 -8.85 -5.82
CA THR A 51 -11.90 -7.53 -6.20
C THR A 51 -11.38 -6.83 -4.95
N VAL A 52 -10.12 -6.42 -4.97
CA VAL A 52 -9.48 -5.62 -3.92
C VAL A 52 -9.30 -4.20 -4.42
N THR A 53 -9.63 -3.21 -3.61
CA THR A 53 -9.37 -1.79 -3.91
C THR A 53 -8.56 -1.20 -2.78
N ILE A 54 -7.37 -0.70 -3.13
CA ILE A 54 -6.48 0.00 -2.20
C ILE A 54 -6.54 1.49 -2.53
N THR A 55 -6.90 2.30 -1.54
CA THR A 55 -6.93 3.75 -1.63
C THR A 55 -5.94 4.36 -0.66
N THR A 56 -5.22 5.39 -1.08
CA THR A 56 -4.26 6.12 -0.24
C THR A 56 -4.88 7.41 0.27
N SER A 57 -4.56 7.81 1.51
CA SER A 57 -4.94 9.09 2.09
C SER A 57 -3.76 9.68 2.85
N GLY A 58 -3.43 10.95 2.65
CA GLY A 58 -2.23 11.53 3.26
C GLY A 58 -0.94 10.91 2.72
N GLU A 59 0.14 10.97 3.52
CA GLU A 59 1.49 10.56 3.09
C GLU A 59 1.75 9.06 3.27
N ASP A 60 1.16 8.43 4.31
CA ASP A 60 1.51 7.05 4.73
C ASP A 60 0.29 6.15 5.02
N VAL A 61 -0.94 6.62 4.78
CA VAL A 61 -2.16 5.87 5.15
C VAL A 61 -2.80 5.23 3.92
N ILE A 62 -3.18 3.96 4.05
CA ILE A 62 -4.00 3.24 3.07
C ILE A 62 -5.31 2.76 3.68
N THR A 63 -6.27 2.45 2.83
CA THR A 63 -7.45 1.66 3.16
C THR A 63 -7.57 0.54 2.15
N ILE A 64 -7.73 -0.68 2.64
CA ILE A 64 -7.96 -1.87 1.82
C ILE A 64 -9.43 -2.23 1.93
N ASN A 65 -10.08 -2.31 0.77
CA ASN A 65 -11.42 -2.87 0.64
C ASN A 65 -11.32 -4.13 -0.20
N TYR A 66 -12.04 -5.18 0.17
CA TYR A 66 -12.22 -6.31 -0.74
C TYR A 66 -13.69 -6.69 -0.83
N ALA A 67 -14.06 -7.24 -1.98
CA ALA A 67 -15.39 -7.76 -2.24
C ALA A 67 -15.27 -9.12 -2.94
N THR A 68 -15.88 -10.14 -2.35
CA THR A 68 -16.19 -11.42 -2.99
C THR A 68 -17.68 -11.46 -3.32
N ARG A 69 -18.16 -12.57 -3.88
CA ARG A 69 -19.60 -12.79 -4.07
C ARG A 69 -20.38 -12.83 -2.75
N SER A 70 -19.76 -13.36 -1.69
CA SER A 70 -20.43 -13.60 -0.41
C SER A 70 -20.20 -12.49 0.62
N ARG A 71 -19.15 -11.67 0.46
CA ARG A 71 -18.73 -10.72 1.50
C ARG A 71 -18.06 -9.47 0.93
N THR A 72 -18.19 -8.39 1.68
CA THR A 72 -17.35 -7.19 1.56
C THR A 72 -16.67 -6.93 2.88
N SER A 73 -15.40 -6.50 2.87
CA SER A 73 -14.71 -6.04 4.06
C SER A 73 -13.93 -4.74 3.81
N ASN A 74 -13.69 -4.00 4.90
CA ASN A 74 -12.96 -2.74 4.93
C ASN A 74 -12.01 -2.77 6.13
N SER A 75 -10.73 -2.51 5.88
CA SER A 75 -9.68 -2.55 6.90
C SER A 75 -9.70 -1.37 7.86
N GLY A 76 -10.40 -0.28 7.51
CA GLY A 76 -10.15 1.05 8.05
C GLY A 76 -8.81 1.61 7.57
N GLN A 77 -8.33 2.63 8.27
CA GLN A 77 -7.02 3.25 8.00
C GLN A 77 -5.89 2.36 8.51
N LEU A 78 -4.96 2.05 7.61
CA LEU A 78 -3.76 1.24 7.87
C LEU A 78 -2.52 2.05 7.54
N ILE A 79 -1.43 1.79 8.27
CA ILE A 79 -0.11 2.36 8.01
C ILE A 79 0.83 1.19 7.67
N PRO A 80 1.19 1.00 6.39
CA PRO A 80 2.14 -0.03 6.01
C PRO A 80 3.54 0.31 6.52
N ILE A 81 4.31 -0.71 6.90
CA ILE A 81 5.72 -0.62 7.30
C ILE A 81 6.47 -1.63 6.43
N ASP A 82 7.47 -1.19 5.69
CA ASP A 82 8.29 -2.06 4.82
C ASP A 82 7.45 -2.94 3.86
N CYS A 83 6.45 -2.34 3.19
CA CYS A 83 5.50 -3.01 2.30
C CYS A 83 4.53 -3.99 2.98
N GLU A 84 4.54 -4.06 4.31
CA GLU A 84 3.68 -4.96 5.08
C GLU A 84 2.63 -4.19 5.89
N VAL A 85 1.45 -4.77 6.04
CA VAL A 85 0.43 -4.36 7.00
C VAL A 85 0.33 -5.44 8.06
N ASN A 86 0.44 -5.05 9.32
CA ASN A 86 0.15 -5.89 10.47
C ASN A 86 -0.74 -5.09 11.43
N TYR A 87 -2.05 -5.30 11.34
CA TYR A 87 -3.04 -4.53 12.11
C TYR A 87 -3.90 -5.43 12.98
N PHE A 88 -4.12 -4.99 14.21
CA PHE A 88 -4.99 -5.63 15.18
C PHE A 88 -5.98 -4.61 15.74
N SER A 89 -7.26 -4.99 15.80
CA SER A 89 -8.26 -4.24 16.53
C SER A 89 -9.15 -5.17 17.35
N SER A 90 -9.71 -4.62 18.42
CA SER A 90 -10.72 -5.30 19.21
C SER A 90 -11.82 -4.32 19.61
N THR A 91 -13.07 -4.78 19.53
CA THR A 91 -14.24 -4.02 19.95
C THR A 91 -15.21 -4.97 20.64
N GLY A 92 -15.35 -4.80 21.96
CA GLY A 92 -16.09 -5.75 22.79
C GLY A 92 -15.45 -7.14 22.74
N SER A 93 -16.23 -8.14 22.34
CA SER A 93 -15.80 -9.54 22.20
C SER A 93 -15.36 -9.90 20.77
N VAL A 94 -15.27 -8.93 19.87
CA VAL A 94 -14.83 -9.14 18.48
C VAL A 94 -13.39 -8.66 18.34
N THR A 95 -12.54 -9.49 17.74
CA THR A 95 -11.17 -9.15 17.35
C THR A 95 -11.02 -9.26 15.85
N THR A 96 -10.32 -8.32 15.24
CA THR A 96 -10.01 -8.32 13.82
C THR A 96 -8.50 -8.16 13.63
N ILE A 97 -7.92 -9.02 12.79
CA ILE A 97 -6.52 -8.98 12.37
C ILE A 97 -6.50 -8.80 10.86
N TRP A 98 -5.65 -7.90 10.38
CA TRP A 98 -5.31 -7.73 8.97
C TRP A 98 -3.81 -7.87 8.82
N GLU A 99 -3.41 -8.84 8.02
CA GLU A 99 -2.04 -9.03 7.56
C GLU A 99 -2.05 -8.81 6.04
N ALA A 100 -1.15 -8.00 5.50
CA ALA A 100 -1.03 -7.86 4.06
C ALA A 100 0.42 -7.63 3.61
N GLU A 101 0.77 -8.17 2.46
CA GLU A 101 2.02 -7.92 1.75
C GLU A 101 1.70 -7.18 0.44
N LEU A 102 2.37 -6.05 0.21
CA LEU A 102 2.11 -5.13 -0.88
C LEU A 102 3.32 -5.09 -1.84
N ASP A 103 3.35 -6.00 -2.81
CA ASP A 103 4.44 -6.11 -3.79
C ASP A 103 4.04 -5.50 -5.14
N GLY A 104 3.90 -4.17 -5.16
CA GLY A 104 3.60 -3.39 -6.36
C GLY A 104 2.28 -3.79 -7.04
N ASP A 105 2.36 -4.73 -7.98
CA ASP A 105 1.24 -5.22 -8.79
C ASP A 105 0.54 -6.42 -8.17
N GLU A 106 1.15 -7.05 -7.16
CA GLU A 106 0.59 -8.18 -6.43
C GLU A 106 0.30 -7.80 -4.97
N VAL A 107 -0.82 -8.31 -4.45
CA VAL A 107 -1.19 -8.16 -3.05
C VAL A 107 -1.60 -9.50 -2.46
N SER A 108 -1.07 -9.78 -1.27
CA SER A 108 -1.50 -10.90 -0.42
C SER A 108 -2.15 -10.32 0.83
N ILE A 109 -3.34 -10.80 1.20
CA ILE A 109 -4.07 -10.31 2.38
C ILE A 109 -4.59 -11.51 3.16
N THR A 110 -4.42 -11.50 4.48
CA THR A 110 -5.13 -12.36 5.42
C THR A 110 -5.96 -11.51 6.38
N GLU A 111 -7.28 -11.70 6.36
CA GLU A 111 -8.20 -11.15 7.35
C GLU A 111 -8.64 -12.27 8.31
N ARG A 112 -8.51 -12.03 9.62
CA ARG A 112 -9.08 -12.90 10.64
C ARG A 112 -10.02 -12.11 11.53
N VAL A 113 -11.26 -12.55 11.65
CA VAL A 113 -12.26 -11.99 12.57
C VAL A 113 -12.72 -13.07 13.53
N THR A 114 -12.50 -12.86 14.83
CA THR A 114 -12.93 -13.79 15.88
C THR A 114 -13.97 -13.11 16.76
N GLY A 115 -15.06 -13.81 17.06
CA GLY A 115 -16.10 -13.30 17.96
C GLY A 115 -16.99 -14.39 18.53
N VAL A 116 -18.10 -13.99 19.16
CA VAL A 116 -19.04 -14.91 19.82
C VAL A 116 -19.68 -15.91 18.84
N GLY A 117 -19.72 -15.58 17.54
CA GLY A 117 -20.23 -16.44 16.48
C GLY A 117 -19.22 -17.39 15.85
N GLY A 118 -17.97 -17.41 16.34
CA GLY A 118 -16.88 -18.22 15.79
C GLY A 118 -15.77 -17.38 15.15
N GLU A 119 -14.96 -18.05 14.36
CA GLU A 119 -13.84 -17.46 13.62
C GLU A 119 -14.14 -17.42 12.12
N PHE A 120 -13.75 -16.31 11.51
CA PHE A 120 -13.66 -16.16 10.08
C PHE A 120 -12.22 -15.87 9.71
N VAL A 121 -11.69 -16.63 8.75
CA VAL A 121 -10.39 -16.39 8.14
C VAL A 121 -10.60 -16.28 6.64
N CYS A 122 -10.02 -15.26 6.02
CA CYS A 122 -9.96 -15.17 4.58
C CYS A 122 -8.56 -14.81 4.10
N SER A 123 -8.04 -15.63 3.19
CA SER A 123 -6.74 -15.43 2.54
C SER A 123 -6.96 -15.08 1.08
N ILE A 124 -6.38 -13.97 0.64
CA ILE A 124 -6.60 -13.34 -0.66
C ILE A 124 -5.26 -13.18 -1.36
N THR A 125 -5.23 -13.52 -2.65
CA THR A 125 -4.15 -13.16 -3.57
C THR A 125 -4.77 -12.49 -4.79
N ALA A 126 -4.30 -11.29 -5.13
CA ALA A 126 -4.83 -10.52 -6.25
C ALA A 126 -3.73 -9.73 -6.96
N SER A 127 -3.93 -9.46 -8.25
CA SER A 127 -3.01 -8.66 -9.06
C SER A 127 -3.76 -7.60 -9.88
N ARG A 128 -3.06 -6.54 -10.30
CA ARG A 128 -3.58 -5.48 -11.17
C ARG A 128 -3.27 -5.69 -12.65
#